data_AF-A0A835Q1D4-F1
#
_entry.id   AF-A0A835Q1D4-F1
#
_cell.length_a   1.000
_cell.length_b   1.000
_cell.length_c   1.000
_cell.angle_alpha   90.00
_cell.angle_beta   90.00
_cell.angle_gamma   90.00
#
_symmetry.space_group_name_H-M   'P 1'
#
loop_
_entity.id
_entity.type
_entity.pdbx_description
1 polymer ?
#
loop_
_entity_poly.entity_id
_entity_poly.type
_entity_poly.pdbx_seq_one_letter_code
_entity_poly.pdbx_strand_id
1 'polypeptide(L)'
;MYRPFGSWANNSEWSMRFEAEEVKAVALGTGWVAAVTNLDFLRIFTEGGLQRDILSLDGPVVTAAGYRETLAVVSHASDCLPSGEQVLQVKVFNISDRTQPIGCRVPVSPGSYLTWFGFSEEGQLCTYDSKGVLRLLTSQYGGCWLPIFSANKATKSGDENYWVVGLSGNKLFCVECKPPISYPLVMPKPVLILLDLKFPLASSDLGAEDLENEFIMRNLYLSQIQEKIEKNAAVGIDTTALDDEAFDMEAAIDRCILRLIASCCNGDKLVRATEFVRLLSMEKSIKGAIKLVSTLKLPILAERFNDILEERVLNEPKGRIPTLCTVPPNGKNLGGLLSSKVPVKETKKALSSSNQDTTEENVKNKRGTEACRNFGKGTKLEVVDEVKSQLQARSSPNTSNTKQDVTEPKAKRPRGKEDNGNLLDGAISSCNPSEGDKQKQSQRPSNPFAKSSNKVGKPSSILDSIKKMKSEK
;
A
#
# COMPACT_ATOMS: atom_id res chain seq x y z
N MET A 1 -23.21 11.26 6.79
CA MET A 1 -23.71 11.21 8.19
C MET A 1 -22.56 10.75 9.05
N TYR A 2 -22.29 11.44 10.16
CA TYR A 2 -21.17 11.17 11.05
C TYR A 2 -21.69 10.97 12.48
N ARG A 3 -21.18 9.95 13.17
CA ARG A 3 -21.61 9.52 14.50
C ARG A 3 -20.38 9.32 15.39
N PRO A 4 -19.95 10.32 16.19
CA PRO A 4 -18.83 10.14 17.09
C PRO A 4 -19.25 9.24 18.27
N PHE A 5 -18.49 8.18 18.53
CA PHE A 5 -18.72 7.31 19.68
C PHE A 5 -18.10 7.85 20.98
N GLY A 6 -17.08 8.70 20.88
CA GLY A 6 -16.32 9.25 22.01
C GLY A 6 -16.74 10.65 22.46
N SER A 7 -17.85 11.20 21.95
CA SER A 7 -18.24 12.58 22.26
C SER A 7 -18.79 12.71 23.68
N TRP A 8 -18.42 13.80 24.35
CA TRP A 8 -18.96 14.20 25.65
C TRP A 8 -20.40 14.73 25.57
N ALA A 9 -20.91 15.04 24.38
CA ALA A 9 -22.20 15.70 24.16
C ALA A 9 -23.25 14.73 23.58
N ASN A 10 -24.43 14.71 24.20
CA ASN A 10 -25.56 13.82 23.86
C ASN A 10 -26.11 13.98 22.43
N ASN A 11 -25.87 15.12 21.76
CA ASN A 11 -26.35 15.43 20.42
C ASN A 11 -25.19 15.89 19.53
N SER A 12 -24.28 14.96 19.26
CA SER A 12 -23.01 15.15 18.54
C SER A 12 -22.98 14.52 17.14
N GLU A 13 -24.06 13.83 16.74
CA GLU A 13 -24.25 13.36 15.37
C GLU A 13 -24.66 14.51 14.44
N TRP A 14 -24.15 14.50 13.21
CA TRP A 14 -24.53 15.44 12.16
C TRP A 14 -24.52 14.79 10.76
N SER A 15 -25.07 15.50 9.77
CA SER A 15 -25.06 15.07 8.38
C SER A 15 -25.11 16.24 7.41
N MET A 16 -24.10 16.36 6.55
CA MET A 16 -24.21 17.17 5.34
C MET A 16 -25.13 16.51 4.31
N ARG A 17 -25.74 17.37 3.48
CA ARG A 17 -26.31 17.04 2.18
C ARG A 17 -25.47 17.71 1.11
N PHE A 18 -25.44 17.11 -0.07
CA PHE A 18 -24.76 17.60 -1.25
C PHE A 18 -25.83 17.68 -2.35
N GLU A 19 -25.97 18.85 -2.99
CA GLU A 19 -27.12 19.12 -3.87
C GLU A 19 -26.77 18.96 -5.36
N ALA A 20 -25.52 19.23 -5.72
CA ALA A 20 -24.97 19.08 -7.07
C ALA A 20 -23.75 18.11 -7.12
N GLU A 21 -23.48 17.40 -6.02
CA GLU A 21 -22.32 16.54 -5.83
C GLU A 21 -22.72 15.18 -5.22
N GLU A 22 -22.07 14.12 -5.67
CA GLU A 22 -22.17 12.76 -5.16
C GLU A 22 -20.85 12.39 -4.47
N VAL A 23 -20.90 11.94 -3.22
CA VAL A 23 -19.70 11.51 -2.48
C VAL A 23 -19.26 10.13 -2.97
N LYS A 24 -18.03 10.03 -3.50
CA LYS A 24 -17.43 8.80 -4.04
C LYS A 24 -16.51 8.09 -3.05
N ALA A 25 -15.79 8.85 -2.22
CA ALA A 25 -14.95 8.31 -1.14
C ALA A 25 -15.09 9.13 0.15
N VAL A 26 -14.84 8.49 1.29
CA VAL A 26 -14.78 9.14 2.61
C VAL A 26 -13.57 8.63 3.40
N ALA A 27 -13.00 9.50 4.22
CA ALA A 27 -11.92 9.16 5.15
C ALA A 27 -12.14 9.82 6.52
N LEU A 28 -11.53 9.25 7.55
CA LEU A 28 -11.62 9.71 8.94
C LEU A 28 -10.22 9.82 9.53
N GLY A 29 -10.00 10.84 10.35
CA GLY A 29 -8.82 10.96 11.21
C GLY A 29 -9.21 11.48 12.59
N THR A 30 -8.22 11.92 13.36
CA THR A 30 -8.45 12.50 14.69
C THR A 30 -9.04 13.90 14.55
N GLY A 31 -10.30 14.07 14.96
CA GLY A 31 -10.99 15.38 14.95
C GLY A 31 -11.48 15.87 13.58
N TRP A 32 -11.34 15.08 12.51
CA TRP A 32 -11.77 15.46 11.15
C TRP A 32 -12.36 14.32 10.32
N VAL A 33 -13.16 14.71 9.33
CA VAL A 33 -13.83 13.85 8.34
C VAL A 33 -13.56 14.43 6.96
N ALA A 34 -13.17 13.59 5.99
CA ALA A 34 -13.07 14.00 4.59
C ALA A 34 -14.11 13.28 3.73
N ALA A 35 -14.64 13.99 2.74
CA ALA A 35 -15.44 13.43 1.66
C ALA A 35 -14.86 13.90 0.32
N VAL A 36 -14.73 12.97 -0.63
CA VAL A 36 -14.29 13.29 -2.00
C VAL A 36 -15.44 13.01 -2.96
N THR A 37 -15.77 13.97 -3.81
CA THR A 37 -16.98 13.95 -4.64
C THR A 37 -16.70 13.69 -6.12
N ASN A 38 -17.75 13.46 -6.90
CA ASN A 38 -17.71 13.24 -8.35
C ASN A 38 -17.30 14.46 -9.19
N LEU A 39 -17.09 15.62 -8.56
CA LEU A 39 -16.53 16.82 -9.17
C LEU A 39 -15.05 17.02 -8.79
N ASP A 40 -14.40 15.94 -8.33
CA ASP A 40 -13.03 15.88 -7.83
C ASP A 40 -12.73 16.87 -6.68
N PHE A 41 -13.76 17.31 -5.95
CA PHE A 41 -13.62 18.12 -4.74
C PHE A 41 -13.36 17.24 -3.52
N LEU A 42 -12.20 17.44 -2.90
CA LEU A 42 -11.90 17.03 -1.53
C LEU A 42 -12.47 18.07 -0.55
N ARG A 43 -13.47 17.68 0.23
CA ARG A 43 -14.13 18.51 1.24
C ARG A 43 -13.81 17.98 2.64
N ILE A 44 -13.28 18.86 3.49
CA ILE A 44 -12.78 18.51 4.82
C ILE A 44 -13.65 19.20 5.88
N PHE A 45 -14.14 18.39 6.82
CA PHE A 45 -15.03 18.78 7.91
C PHE A 45 -14.35 18.47 9.26
N THR A 46 -14.70 19.19 10.32
CA THR A 46 -14.31 18.82 11.70
C THR A 46 -15.25 17.76 12.27
N GLU A 47 -14.85 17.13 13.38
CA GLU A 47 -15.71 16.22 14.17
C GLU A 47 -17.05 16.88 14.58
N GLY A 48 -17.08 18.20 14.74
CA GLY A 48 -18.29 18.99 15.02
C GLY A 48 -19.11 19.40 13.79
N GLY A 49 -18.72 19.01 12.58
CA GLY A 49 -19.46 19.29 11.34
C GLY A 49 -19.20 20.66 10.69
N LEU A 50 -18.21 21.42 11.17
CA LEU A 50 -17.75 22.64 10.50
C LEU A 50 -17.06 22.26 9.18
N GLN A 51 -17.47 22.87 8.06
CA GLN A 51 -16.71 22.83 6.81
C GLN A 51 -15.44 23.66 7.00
N ARG A 52 -14.25 23.04 6.97
CA ARG A 52 -12.97 23.75 7.22
C ARG A 52 -12.23 24.07 5.92
N ASP A 53 -12.17 23.12 4.98
CA ASP A 53 -11.39 23.26 3.74
C ASP A 53 -12.13 22.59 2.57
N ILE A 54 -11.94 23.15 1.36
CA ILE A 54 -12.39 22.58 0.09
C ILE A 54 -11.24 22.72 -0.90
N LEU A 55 -10.84 21.61 -1.52
CA LEU A 55 -9.70 21.52 -2.44
C LEU A 55 -10.12 20.75 -3.70
N SER A 56 -9.58 21.14 -4.87
CA SER A 56 -9.69 20.32 -6.07
C SER A 56 -8.58 19.26 -6.11
N LEU A 57 -8.91 18.07 -6.61
CA LEU A 57 -7.97 17.02 -6.96
C LEU A 57 -7.73 17.00 -8.47
N ASP A 58 -6.69 16.29 -8.90
CA ASP A 58 -6.22 16.31 -10.30
C ASP A 58 -6.86 15.19 -11.16
N GLY A 59 -7.89 14.52 -10.63
CA GLY A 59 -8.64 13.48 -11.33
C GLY A 59 -9.43 12.53 -10.40
N PRO A 60 -10.23 11.61 -10.98
CA PRO A 60 -11.21 10.80 -10.27
C PRO A 60 -10.65 9.98 -9.10
N VAL A 61 -11.31 10.10 -7.94
CA VAL A 61 -10.93 9.35 -6.73
C VAL A 61 -11.19 7.85 -6.87
N VAL A 62 -10.22 7.05 -6.43
CA VAL A 62 -10.31 5.58 -6.30
C VAL A 62 -10.63 5.20 -4.86
N THR A 63 -9.92 5.79 -3.90
CA THR A 63 -10.08 5.52 -2.46
C THR A 63 -9.41 6.62 -1.63
N ALA A 64 -9.80 6.75 -0.37
CA ALA A 64 -9.18 7.65 0.60
C ALA A 64 -9.07 6.97 1.96
N ALA A 65 -8.00 7.28 2.70
CA ALA A 65 -7.74 6.78 4.05
C ALA A 65 -7.23 7.91 4.94
N GLY A 66 -7.43 7.81 6.25
CA GLY A 66 -6.93 8.78 7.21
C GLY A 66 -6.27 8.11 8.42
N TYR A 67 -5.29 8.79 9.00
CA TYR A 67 -4.61 8.40 10.23
C TYR A 67 -4.15 9.64 10.98
N ARG A 68 -4.62 9.83 12.22
CA ARG A 68 -4.39 11.06 13.01
C ARG A 68 -4.71 12.32 12.20
N GLU A 69 -3.71 13.13 11.89
CA GLU A 69 -3.82 14.38 11.11
C GLU A 69 -3.50 14.19 9.62
N THR A 70 -3.14 12.96 9.20
CA THR A 70 -2.77 12.63 7.83
C THR A 70 -3.97 12.11 7.06
N LEU A 71 -4.29 12.75 5.94
CA LEU A 71 -5.21 12.24 4.92
C LEU A 71 -4.39 11.74 3.73
N ALA A 72 -4.69 10.56 3.20
CA ALA A 72 -4.16 10.10 1.92
C ALA A 72 -5.32 9.79 0.95
N VAL A 73 -5.20 10.26 -0.29
CA VAL A 73 -6.20 10.08 -1.35
C VAL A 73 -5.53 9.49 -2.59
N VAL A 74 -6.04 8.35 -3.07
CA VAL A 74 -5.64 7.75 -4.35
C VAL A 74 -6.61 8.20 -5.43
N SER A 75 -6.06 8.68 -6.54
CA SER A 75 -6.81 9.14 -7.72
C SER A 75 -6.25 8.53 -9.01
N HIS A 76 -7.09 8.44 -10.03
CA HIS A 76 -6.65 8.28 -11.41
C HIS A 76 -5.90 9.55 -11.84
N ALA A 77 -4.69 9.36 -12.34
CA ALA A 77 -3.77 10.43 -12.73
C ALA A 77 -3.56 10.54 -14.25
N SER A 78 -4.28 9.70 -14.99
CA SER A 78 -4.64 9.77 -16.40
C SER A 78 -5.71 8.70 -16.65
N ASP A 79 -6.21 8.61 -17.88
CA ASP A 79 -6.86 7.39 -18.37
C ASP A 79 -5.95 6.16 -18.23
N CYS A 80 -6.55 4.96 -18.28
CA CYS A 80 -5.79 3.71 -18.33
C CYS A 80 -4.92 3.63 -19.60
N LEU A 81 -3.79 2.94 -19.48
CA LEU A 81 -2.89 2.68 -20.62
C LEU A 81 -3.59 1.80 -21.68
N PRO A 82 -3.11 1.77 -22.94
CA PRO A 82 -3.62 0.86 -23.97
C PRO A 82 -3.50 -0.63 -23.62
N SER A 83 -2.70 -1.00 -22.62
CA SER A 83 -2.62 -2.33 -22.00
C SER A 83 -3.79 -2.67 -21.06
N GLY A 84 -4.67 -1.70 -20.77
CA GLY A 84 -5.72 -1.78 -19.76
C GLY A 84 -5.25 -1.42 -18.33
N GLU A 85 -3.98 -1.06 -18.15
CA GLU A 85 -3.38 -0.85 -16.83
C GLU A 85 -3.74 0.52 -16.22
N GLN A 86 -4.02 0.54 -14.92
CA GLN A 86 -4.43 1.74 -14.19
C GLN A 86 -3.25 2.67 -13.88
N VAL A 87 -3.39 3.94 -14.21
CA VAL A 87 -2.38 4.97 -13.89
C VAL A 87 -2.81 5.74 -12.63
N LEU A 88 -2.33 5.28 -11.48
CA LEU A 88 -2.72 5.79 -10.16
C LEU A 88 -1.68 6.75 -9.56
N GLN A 89 -2.15 7.72 -8.78
CA GLN A 89 -1.34 8.56 -7.89
C GLN A 89 -1.94 8.63 -6.49
N VAL A 90 -1.09 8.90 -5.50
CA VAL A 90 -1.51 9.28 -4.15
C VAL A 90 -1.11 10.72 -3.87
N LYS A 91 -2.00 11.46 -3.22
CA LYS A 91 -1.69 12.72 -2.53
C LYS A 91 -1.87 12.50 -1.03
N VAL A 92 -0.85 12.87 -0.25
CA VAL A 92 -0.89 12.82 1.22
C VAL A 92 -0.85 14.24 1.75
N PHE A 93 -1.81 14.57 2.60
CA PHE A 93 -2.02 15.90 3.19
C PHE A 93 -1.85 15.83 4.72
N ASN A 94 -1.15 16.79 5.31
CA ASN A 94 -1.34 17.10 6.73
C ASN A 94 -2.52 18.08 6.85
N ILE A 95 -3.55 17.63 7.57
CA ILE A 95 -4.85 18.30 7.71
C ILE A 95 -4.84 19.39 8.79
N SER A 96 -3.85 19.40 9.68
CA SER A 96 -3.64 20.46 10.67
C SER A 96 -2.73 21.56 10.10
N ASP A 97 -1.60 21.19 9.49
CA ASP A 97 -0.67 22.15 8.86
C ASP A 97 -1.17 22.71 7.51
N ARG A 98 -2.18 22.07 6.92
CA ARG A 98 -2.69 22.31 5.55
C ARG A 98 -1.62 22.15 4.45
N THR A 99 -0.66 21.26 4.65
CA THR A 99 0.40 20.95 3.69
C THR A 99 0.11 19.65 2.91
N GLN A 100 0.76 19.46 1.76
CA GLN A 100 0.72 18.21 0.99
C GLN A 100 2.12 17.57 0.93
N PRO A 101 2.62 16.96 2.01
CA PRO A 101 4.01 16.49 2.11
C PRO A 101 4.41 15.41 1.11
N ILE A 102 3.47 14.63 0.55
CA ILE A 102 3.79 13.60 -0.44
C ILE A 102 2.80 13.66 -1.62
N GLY A 103 3.34 13.61 -2.84
CA GLY A 103 2.58 13.34 -4.06
C GLY A 103 3.40 12.43 -4.98
N CYS A 104 2.97 11.19 -5.19
CA CYS A 104 3.70 10.21 -6.02
C CYS A 104 2.78 9.23 -6.73
N ARG A 105 3.31 8.48 -7.70
CA ARG A 105 2.56 7.41 -8.38
C ARG A 105 2.37 6.20 -7.45
N VAL A 106 1.26 5.49 -7.58
CA VAL A 106 0.97 4.26 -6.83
C VAL A 106 1.23 3.06 -7.75
N PRO A 107 2.26 2.24 -7.49
CA PRO A 107 2.53 1.04 -8.28
C PRO A 107 1.58 -0.09 -7.88
N VAL A 108 0.84 -0.58 -8.88
CA VAL A 108 0.11 -1.85 -8.83
C VAL A 108 0.86 -2.90 -9.66
N SER A 109 0.60 -4.19 -9.44
CA SER A 109 1.17 -5.25 -10.30
C SER A 109 0.66 -5.14 -11.75
N PRO A 110 1.43 -5.57 -12.76
CA PRO A 110 0.96 -5.58 -14.14
C PRO A 110 -0.35 -6.36 -14.30
N GLY A 111 -1.30 -5.79 -15.06
CA GLY A 111 -2.65 -6.35 -15.22
C GLY A 111 -3.42 -6.55 -13.91
N SER A 112 -3.20 -5.71 -12.90
CA SER A 112 -3.91 -5.73 -11.61
C SER A 112 -4.55 -4.38 -11.27
N TYR A 113 -5.29 -4.36 -10.15
CA TYR A 113 -5.97 -3.18 -9.62
C TYR A 113 -5.83 -3.15 -8.09
N LEU A 114 -5.99 -1.96 -7.51
CA LEU A 114 -5.92 -1.74 -6.07
C LEU A 114 -7.13 -2.39 -5.36
N THR A 115 -6.88 -3.21 -4.33
CA THR A 115 -7.92 -3.95 -3.58
C THR A 115 -8.06 -3.49 -2.12
N TRP A 116 -6.97 -3.02 -1.50
CA TRP A 116 -7.01 -2.39 -0.18
C TRP A 116 -6.01 -1.24 -0.11
N PHE A 117 -6.34 -0.22 0.68
CA PHE A 117 -5.54 0.98 0.92
C PHE A 117 -5.82 1.48 2.33
N GLY A 118 -4.77 1.83 3.08
CA GLY A 118 -4.92 2.29 4.45
C GLY A 118 -3.59 2.47 5.15
N PHE A 119 -3.66 2.92 6.40
CA PHE A 119 -2.51 3.05 7.28
C PHE A 119 -2.41 1.82 8.20
N SER A 120 -1.19 1.47 8.63
CA SER A 120 -0.96 0.62 9.78
C SER A 120 -1.30 1.34 11.10
N GLU A 121 -1.35 0.62 12.22
CA GLU A 121 -1.57 1.22 13.55
C GLU A 121 -0.46 2.24 13.94
N GLU A 122 0.75 2.06 13.41
CA GLU A 122 1.89 2.98 13.56
C GLU A 122 1.81 4.21 12.62
N GLY A 123 0.85 4.24 11.70
CA GLY A 123 0.66 5.35 10.75
C GLY A 123 1.39 5.19 9.42
N GLN A 124 1.77 3.98 9.04
CA GLN A 124 2.50 3.71 7.80
C GLN A 124 1.54 3.47 6.63
N LEU A 125 1.69 4.22 5.53
CA LEU A 125 0.75 4.15 4.40
C LEU A 125 1.03 2.95 3.50
N CYS A 126 0.04 2.07 3.34
CA CYS A 126 0.16 0.81 2.62
C CYS A 126 -0.92 0.64 1.53
N THR A 127 -0.59 -0.14 0.51
CA THR A 127 -1.47 -0.55 -0.60
C THR A 127 -1.41 -2.07 -0.78
N TYR A 128 -2.52 -2.68 -1.24
CA TYR A 128 -2.60 -4.09 -1.61
C TYR A 128 -3.32 -4.20 -2.96
N ASP A 129 -2.91 -5.12 -3.82
CA ASP A 129 -3.47 -5.30 -5.16
C ASP A 129 -4.10 -6.68 -5.41
N SER A 130 -4.80 -6.83 -6.53
CA SER A 130 -5.45 -8.09 -6.96
C SER A 130 -4.48 -9.17 -7.47
N LYS A 131 -3.17 -9.00 -7.26
CA LYS A 131 -2.14 -10.06 -7.37
C LYS A 131 -1.49 -10.38 -6.01
N GLY A 132 -2.08 -9.89 -4.92
CA GLY A 132 -1.68 -10.22 -3.56
C GLY A 132 -0.37 -9.57 -3.10
N VAL A 133 0.07 -8.49 -3.75
CA VAL A 133 1.29 -7.77 -3.36
C VAL A 133 0.94 -6.61 -2.45
N LEU A 134 1.49 -6.63 -1.23
CA LEU A 134 1.38 -5.55 -0.25
C LEU A 134 2.59 -4.63 -0.37
N ARG A 135 2.36 -3.31 -0.53
CA ARG A 135 3.42 -2.31 -0.64
C ARG A 135 3.28 -1.23 0.41
N LEU A 136 4.40 -0.88 1.03
CA LEU A 136 4.56 0.18 2.01
C LEU A 136 5.21 1.40 1.36
N LEU A 137 4.67 2.59 1.58
CA LEU A 137 5.32 3.86 1.22
C LEU A 137 6.42 4.18 2.25
N THR A 138 7.61 4.55 1.78
CA THR A 138 8.73 5.01 2.62
C THR A 138 9.32 6.32 2.10
N SER A 139 9.86 7.13 3.01
CA SER A 139 10.67 8.32 2.70
C SER A 139 11.96 7.99 1.93
N GLN A 140 12.52 6.80 2.15
CA GLN A 140 13.73 6.31 1.50
C GLN A 140 13.64 6.37 -0.03
N TYR A 141 14.79 6.55 -0.68
CA TYR A 141 14.91 6.68 -2.14
C TYR A 141 14.05 7.81 -2.76
N GLY A 142 13.65 8.81 -1.96
CA GLY A 142 12.88 9.96 -2.42
C GLY A 142 11.36 9.75 -2.47
N GLY A 143 10.81 8.83 -1.66
CA GLY A 143 9.37 8.56 -1.62
C GLY A 143 8.94 7.32 -2.42
N CYS A 144 9.56 6.17 -2.17
CA CYS A 144 9.33 4.94 -2.93
C CYS A 144 8.37 3.94 -2.23
N TRP A 145 7.96 2.90 -2.97
CA TRP A 145 7.08 1.84 -2.47
C TRP A 145 7.82 0.50 -2.36
N LEU A 146 7.88 -0.06 -1.16
CA LEU A 146 8.55 -1.32 -0.85
C LEU A 146 7.55 -2.49 -0.81
N PRO A 147 7.73 -3.58 -1.57
CA PRO A 147 6.88 -4.77 -1.48
C PRO A 147 7.23 -5.58 -0.22
N ILE A 148 6.42 -5.42 0.83
CA ILE A 148 6.65 -5.98 2.18
C ILE A 148 5.90 -7.30 2.46
N PHE A 149 5.06 -7.76 1.54
CA PHE A 149 4.44 -9.09 1.56
C PHE A 149 3.94 -9.48 0.15
N SER A 150 3.90 -10.78 -0.13
CA SER A 150 3.31 -11.35 -1.35
C SER A 150 2.55 -12.63 -1.02
N ALA A 151 1.24 -12.65 -1.30
CA ALA A 151 0.37 -13.79 -1.03
C ALA A 151 0.96 -15.10 -1.57
N ASN A 152 1.36 -15.11 -2.85
CA ASN A 152 1.90 -16.27 -3.57
C ASN A 152 3.13 -16.92 -2.91
N LYS A 153 3.83 -16.23 -1.99
CA LYS A 153 4.94 -16.77 -1.20
C LYS A 153 4.57 -17.17 0.24
N ALA A 154 3.41 -16.73 0.72
CA ALA A 154 2.82 -17.16 2.00
C ALA A 154 1.91 -18.39 1.83
N THR A 155 1.20 -18.50 0.70
CA THR A 155 0.30 -19.62 0.38
C THR A 155 1.09 -20.91 0.16
N LYS A 156 0.57 -22.04 0.66
CA LYS A 156 1.07 -23.38 0.29
C LYS A 156 0.35 -23.98 -0.93
N SER A 157 -0.82 -23.44 -1.27
CA SER A 157 -1.69 -23.94 -2.34
C SER A 157 -1.58 -23.18 -3.66
N GLY A 158 -1.13 -21.91 -3.63
CA GLY A 158 -1.09 -21.01 -4.79
C GLY A 158 -2.42 -20.31 -5.13
N ASP A 159 -3.56 -20.83 -4.68
CA ASP A 159 -4.90 -20.38 -5.06
C ASP A 159 -5.62 -19.54 -3.96
N GLU A 160 -5.10 -19.49 -2.74
CA GLU A 160 -5.69 -18.70 -1.64
C GLU A 160 -5.61 -17.18 -1.91
N ASN A 161 -6.74 -16.48 -1.79
CA ASN A 161 -6.78 -15.02 -1.81
C ASN A 161 -6.91 -14.49 -0.37
N TYR A 162 -6.27 -13.36 -0.04
CA TYR A 162 -6.39 -12.75 1.28
C TYR A 162 -7.08 -11.39 1.22
N TRP A 163 -8.22 -11.26 1.91
CA TRP A 163 -8.92 -9.99 2.08
C TRP A 163 -8.30 -9.22 3.26
N VAL A 164 -7.54 -8.17 2.96
CA VAL A 164 -6.81 -7.38 3.98
C VAL A 164 -7.78 -6.56 4.83
N VAL A 165 -7.53 -6.55 6.13
CA VAL A 165 -8.30 -5.81 7.14
C VAL A 165 -7.43 -4.71 7.78
N GLY A 166 -6.16 -4.99 8.08
CA GLY A 166 -5.22 -4.00 8.63
C GLY A 166 -3.80 -4.54 8.85
N LEU A 167 -2.91 -3.69 9.35
CA LEU A 167 -1.52 -4.01 9.69
C LEU A 167 -1.19 -3.48 11.09
N SER A 168 -0.44 -4.26 11.87
CA SER A 168 0.16 -3.85 13.15
C SER A 168 1.48 -4.60 13.36
N GLY A 169 2.56 -3.87 13.67
CA GLY A 169 3.92 -4.39 13.80
C GLY A 169 4.40 -5.14 12.56
N ASN A 170 4.73 -6.43 12.73
CA ASN A 170 5.12 -7.34 11.64
C ASN A 170 3.94 -8.20 11.12
N LYS A 171 2.69 -7.89 11.48
CA LYS A 171 1.53 -8.74 11.17
C LYS A 171 0.54 -8.08 10.20
N LEU A 172 0.22 -8.83 9.15
CA LEU A 172 -0.90 -8.58 8.25
C LEU A 172 -2.14 -9.28 8.79
N PHE A 173 -3.20 -8.52 9.08
CA PHE A 173 -4.50 -9.03 9.51
C PHE A 173 -5.41 -9.13 8.29
N CYS A 174 -5.87 -10.34 7.99
CA CYS A 174 -6.67 -10.60 6.79
C CYS A 174 -7.65 -11.76 7.00
N VAL A 175 -8.49 -12.03 5.99
CA VAL A 175 -9.36 -13.23 5.93
C VAL A 175 -9.01 -14.03 4.69
N GLU A 176 -8.79 -15.34 4.86
CA GLU A 176 -8.64 -16.31 3.76
C GLU A 176 -9.95 -16.42 2.96
N CYS A 177 -9.86 -16.16 1.65
CA CYS A 177 -10.96 -16.19 0.70
C CYS A 177 -10.64 -17.24 -0.39
N LYS A 178 -11.58 -18.14 -0.65
CA LYS A 178 -11.39 -19.27 -1.57
C LYS A 178 -11.96 -18.96 -2.95
N PRO A 179 -11.22 -19.19 -4.05
CA PRO A 179 -11.71 -18.95 -5.40
C PRO A 179 -13.07 -19.61 -5.68
N PRO A 180 -13.95 -18.98 -6.48
CA PRO A 180 -13.75 -17.70 -7.18
C PRO A 180 -14.02 -16.46 -6.29
N ILE A 181 -14.29 -16.63 -4.99
CA ILE A 181 -14.72 -15.56 -4.10
C ILE A 181 -13.48 -14.81 -3.57
N SER A 182 -13.44 -13.50 -3.80
CA SER A 182 -12.33 -12.61 -3.39
C SER A 182 -12.60 -11.80 -2.12
N TYR A 183 -13.78 -11.95 -1.49
CA TYR A 183 -14.21 -11.19 -0.32
C TYR A 183 -14.95 -12.09 0.70
N PRO A 184 -14.88 -11.81 2.00
CA PRO A 184 -15.48 -12.68 3.02
C PRO A 184 -17.02 -12.56 3.05
N LEU A 185 -17.70 -13.67 3.31
CA LEU A 185 -19.13 -13.67 3.64
C LEU A 185 -19.34 -13.09 5.05
N VAL A 186 -20.39 -12.28 5.23
CA VAL A 186 -20.69 -11.63 6.53
C VAL A 186 -21.15 -12.66 7.58
N MET A 187 -21.78 -13.76 7.14
CA MET A 187 -22.32 -14.84 7.98
C MET A 187 -21.88 -16.19 7.41
N PRO A 188 -21.31 -17.12 8.23
CA PRO A 188 -20.89 -16.92 9.62
C PRO A 188 -19.80 -15.84 9.74
N LYS A 189 -19.61 -15.28 10.94
CA LYS A 189 -18.61 -14.21 11.16
C LYS A 189 -17.22 -14.69 10.68
N PRO A 190 -16.53 -13.94 9.80
CA PRO A 190 -15.17 -14.24 9.37
C PRO A 190 -14.18 -14.41 10.52
N VAL A 191 -13.27 -15.36 10.36
CA VAL A 191 -12.10 -15.54 11.23
C VAL A 191 -10.94 -14.73 10.64
N LEU A 192 -10.30 -13.90 11.47
CA LEU A 192 -9.07 -13.21 11.09
C LEU A 192 -7.88 -14.16 11.22
N ILE A 193 -7.04 -14.20 10.19
CA ILE A 193 -5.72 -14.82 10.21
C ILE A 193 -4.64 -13.73 10.30
N LEU A 194 -3.50 -14.09 10.91
CA LEU A 194 -2.34 -13.22 11.05
C LEU A 194 -1.20 -13.82 10.23
N LEU A 195 -0.74 -13.11 9.21
CA LEU A 195 0.42 -13.48 8.40
C LEU A 195 1.61 -12.58 8.74
N ASP A 196 2.82 -13.13 8.68
CA ASP A 196 4.04 -12.33 8.87
C ASP A 196 4.40 -11.54 7.61
N LEU A 197 4.75 -10.27 7.80
CA LEU A 197 5.35 -9.44 6.77
C LEU A 197 6.77 -9.96 6.47
N LYS A 198 7.06 -10.10 5.17
CA LYS A 198 8.32 -10.58 4.59
C LYS A 198 8.47 -10.02 3.18
N PHE A 199 9.65 -9.48 2.87
CA PHE A 199 10.02 -9.13 1.50
C PHE A 199 9.98 -10.37 0.59
N PRO A 200 9.48 -10.27 -0.65
CA PRO A 200 9.36 -11.40 -1.56
C PRO A 200 10.68 -11.70 -2.28
N LEU A 201 11.73 -12.02 -1.52
CA LEU A 201 13.13 -12.19 -1.98
C LEU A 201 13.28 -13.17 -3.16
N ALA A 202 14.31 -12.95 -3.98
CA ALA A 202 14.65 -13.88 -5.06
C ALA A 202 15.17 -15.22 -4.49
N SER A 203 14.78 -16.34 -5.09
CA SER A 203 15.26 -17.66 -4.69
C SER A 203 16.78 -17.75 -4.87
N SER A 204 17.48 -18.22 -3.84
CA SER A 204 18.94 -18.16 -3.73
C SER A 204 19.51 -19.54 -3.37
N ASP A 205 20.57 -19.97 -4.08
CA ASP A 205 21.34 -21.19 -3.75
C ASP A 205 22.22 -20.99 -2.51
N LEU A 206 22.45 -19.73 -2.10
CA LEU A 206 23.27 -19.36 -0.95
C LEU A 206 22.58 -19.65 0.40
N GLY A 207 21.28 -19.99 0.38
CA GLY A 207 20.48 -20.31 1.56
C GLY A 207 20.16 -19.09 2.44
N ALA A 208 19.78 -19.36 3.69
CA ALA A 208 19.54 -18.35 4.73
C ALA A 208 18.49 -17.24 4.42
N GLU A 209 17.53 -17.49 3.51
CA GLU A 209 16.49 -16.51 3.10
C GLU A 209 15.77 -15.84 4.29
N ASP A 210 15.43 -16.60 5.34
CA ASP A 210 14.81 -16.04 6.55
C ASP A 210 15.70 -15.02 7.29
N LEU A 211 17.02 -15.21 7.31
CA LEU A 211 17.97 -14.26 7.90
C LEU A 211 18.16 -13.03 7.01
N GLU A 212 18.13 -13.20 5.68
CA GLU A 212 18.16 -12.08 4.74
C GLU A 212 16.88 -11.22 4.89
N ASN A 213 15.72 -11.87 5.05
CA ASN A 213 14.45 -11.20 5.31
C ASN A 213 14.45 -10.48 6.67
N GLU A 214 14.93 -11.14 7.73
CA GLU A 214 15.08 -10.56 9.07
C GLU A 214 16.01 -9.34 9.06
N PHE A 215 17.11 -9.40 8.30
CA PHE A 215 18.03 -8.27 8.11
C PHE A 215 17.34 -7.10 7.38
N ILE A 216 16.69 -7.33 6.24
CA ILE A 216 16.07 -6.24 5.45
C ILE A 216 14.89 -5.62 6.20
N MET A 217 14.03 -6.42 6.84
CA MET A 217 12.94 -5.93 7.67
C MET A 217 13.44 -5.10 8.86
N ARG A 218 14.52 -5.51 9.55
CA ARG A 218 15.09 -4.69 10.63
C ARG A 218 15.70 -3.37 10.17
N ASN A 219 16.36 -3.33 9.01
CA ASN A 219 16.85 -2.06 8.45
C ASN A 219 15.69 -1.11 8.10
N LEU A 220 14.58 -1.64 7.56
CA LEU A 220 13.36 -0.87 7.35
C LEU A 220 12.82 -0.30 8.68
N TYR A 221 12.69 -1.12 9.72
CA TYR A 221 12.24 -0.62 11.03
C TYR A 221 13.19 0.40 11.66
N LEU A 222 14.51 0.22 11.55
CA LEU A 222 15.49 1.20 12.04
C LEU A 222 15.36 2.54 11.31
N SER A 223 15.23 2.54 9.99
CA SER A 223 14.98 3.76 9.19
C SER A 223 13.68 4.46 9.62
N GLN A 224 12.63 3.71 9.96
CA GLN A 224 11.38 4.27 10.47
C GLN A 224 11.50 4.86 11.88
N ILE A 225 12.37 4.31 12.74
CA ILE A 225 12.66 4.90 14.06
C ILE A 225 13.46 6.19 13.88
N GLN A 226 14.48 6.20 13.01
CA GLN A 226 15.27 7.38 12.68
C GLN A 226 14.40 8.52 12.11
N GLU A 227 13.43 8.22 11.23
CA GLU A 227 12.46 9.20 10.71
C GLU A 227 11.52 9.75 11.81
N LYS A 228 11.21 8.97 12.86
CA LYS A 228 10.48 9.48 14.04
C LYS A 228 11.36 10.38 14.91
N ILE A 229 12.63 10.01 15.13
CA ILE A 229 13.61 10.79 15.90
C ILE A 229 13.77 12.18 15.28
N GLU A 230 14.00 12.26 13.96
CA GLU A 230 14.16 13.52 13.25
C GLU A 230 12.91 14.43 13.39
N LYS A 231 11.71 13.86 13.22
CA LYS A 231 10.44 14.60 13.35
C LYS A 231 10.17 15.06 14.79
N ASN A 232 10.44 14.22 15.79
CA ASN A 232 10.29 14.59 17.19
C ASN A 232 11.27 15.71 17.57
N ALA A 233 12.55 15.56 17.22
CA ALA A 233 13.59 16.56 17.47
C ALA A 233 13.28 17.91 16.81
N ALA A 234 12.77 17.91 15.57
CA ALA A 234 12.36 19.12 14.86
C ALA A 234 11.21 19.90 15.55
N VAL A 235 10.40 19.23 16.38
CA VAL A 235 9.30 19.82 17.16
C VAL A 235 9.70 20.03 18.63
N GLY A 236 10.93 19.66 19.02
CA GLY A 236 11.42 19.74 20.40
C GLY A 236 10.82 18.69 21.36
N ILE A 237 10.29 17.59 20.81
CA ILE A 237 9.80 16.43 21.57
C ILE A 237 11.01 15.55 21.94
N ASP A 238 11.01 15.05 23.18
CA ASP A 238 12.02 14.11 23.68
C ASP A 238 12.15 12.87 22.77
N THR A 239 13.39 12.53 22.42
CA THR A 239 13.74 11.39 21.57
C THR A 239 14.35 10.22 22.34
N THR A 240 14.70 10.37 23.63
CA THR A 240 15.51 9.37 24.38
C THR A 240 15.00 7.94 24.28
N ALA A 241 13.69 7.72 24.43
CA ALA A 241 13.08 6.39 24.28
C ALA A 241 13.15 5.82 22.85
N LEU A 242 13.18 6.67 21.82
CA LEU A 242 13.40 6.27 20.43
C LEU A 242 14.89 6.06 20.12
N ASP A 243 15.79 6.82 20.75
CA ASP A 243 17.24 6.63 20.65
C ASP A 243 17.66 5.27 21.26
N ASP A 244 17.06 4.90 22.39
CA ASP A 244 17.16 3.55 22.98
C ASP A 244 16.56 2.47 22.05
N GLU A 245 15.35 2.69 21.48
CA GLU A 245 14.72 1.78 20.50
C GLU A 245 15.61 1.56 19.27
N ALA A 246 16.23 2.64 18.75
CA ALA A 246 17.16 2.59 17.63
C ALA A 246 18.43 1.80 17.97
N PHE A 247 19.02 2.02 19.15
CA PHE A 247 20.20 1.29 19.61
C PHE A 247 19.92 -0.22 19.77
N ASP A 248 18.79 -0.60 20.37
CA ASP A 248 18.42 -2.01 20.53
C ASP A 248 18.13 -2.68 19.17
N MET A 249 17.62 -1.92 18.19
CA MET A 249 17.40 -2.36 16.82
C MET A 249 18.68 -2.48 15.99
N GLU A 250 19.63 -1.55 16.13
CA GLU A 250 21.00 -1.71 15.59
C GLU A 250 21.67 -2.96 16.17
N ALA A 251 21.57 -3.16 17.48
CA ALA A 251 22.08 -4.36 18.14
C ALA A 251 21.35 -5.64 17.66
N ALA A 252 20.07 -5.54 17.28
CA ALA A 252 19.32 -6.64 16.67
C ALA A 252 19.71 -6.92 15.21
N ILE A 253 20.14 -5.90 14.46
CA ILE A 253 20.72 -6.02 13.12
C ILE A 253 22.09 -6.72 13.21
N ASP A 254 22.98 -6.27 14.10
CA ASP A 254 24.29 -6.90 14.34
C ASP A 254 24.14 -8.39 14.73
N ARG A 255 23.18 -8.72 15.61
CA ARG A 255 22.84 -10.12 15.96
C ARG A 255 22.27 -10.94 14.79
N CYS A 256 21.78 -10.31 13.73
CA CYS A 256 21.37 -10.97 12.49
C CYS A 256 22.57 -11.15 11.53
N ILE A 257 23.34 -10.08 11.33
CA ILE A 257 24.57 -10.09 10.50
C ILE A 257 25.55 -11.16 11.01
N LEU A 258 25.76 -11.31 12.33
CA LEU A 258 26.62 -12.37 12.88
C LEU A 258 26.14 -13.80 12.55
N ARG A 259 24.82 -14.02 12.42
CA ARG A 259 24.26 -15.31 11.96
C ARG A 259 24.42 -15.50 10.46
N LEU A 260 24.28 -14.43 9.67
CA LEU A 260 24.56 -14.43 8.23
C LEU A 260 26.04 -14.72 7.94
N ILE A 261 26.98 -14.14 8.70
CA ILE A 261 28.41 -14.45 8.64
C ILE A 261 28.66 -15.93 8.95
N ALA A 262 28.08 -16.47 10.02
CA ALA A 262 28.20 -17.89 10.36
C ALA A 262 27.68 -18.80 9.23
N SER A 263 26.53 -18.47 8.65
CA SER A 263 25.96 -19.20 7.49
C SER A 263 26.89 -19.13 6.26
N CYS A 264 27.46 -17.96 5.97
CA CYS A 264 28.40 -17.79 4.86
C CYS A 264 29.70 -18.58 5.08
N CYS A 265 30.22 -18.63 6.31
CA CYS A 265 31.42 -19.42 6.62
C CYS A 265 31.15 -20.94 6.48
N ASN A 266 29.98 -21.41 6.94
CA ASN A 266 29.58 -22.82 6.80
C ASN A 266 29.33 -23.24 5.34
N GLY A 267 28.97 -22.29 4.46
CA GLY A 267 28.76 -22.51 3.02
C GLY A 267 29.95 -22.11 2.13
N ASP A 268 31.13 -21.86 2.71
CA ASP A 268 32.36 -21.38 2.05
C ASP A 268 32.19 -20.11 1.17
N LYS A 269 31.25 -19.24 1.53
CA LYS A 269 30.96 -17.96 0.86
C LYS A 269 31.75 -16.82 1.52
N LEU A 270 33.08 -16.97 1.63
CA LEU A 270 33.93 -16.12 2.47
C LEU A 270 33.96 -14.63 2.03
N VAL A 271 33.78 -14.36 0.73
CA VAL A 271 33.62 -12.99 0.21
C VAL A 271 32.37 -12.34 0.79
N ARG A 272 31.23 -13.04 0.76
CA ARG A 272 29.95 -12.56 1.32
C ARG A 272 30.02 -12.37 2.84
N ALA A 273 30.76 -13.22 3.55
CA ALA A 273 31.05 -13.01 4.97
C ALA A 273 31.82 -11.71 5.23
N THR A 274 32.69 -11.30 4.31
CA THR A 274 33.47 -10.05 4.39
C THR A 274 32.61 -8.82 4.09
N GLU A 275 31.68 -8.92 3.14
CA GLU A 275 30.66 -7.89 2.88
C GLU A 275 29.80 -7.67 4.14
N PHE A 276 29.31 -8.75 4.75
CA PHE A 276 28.50 -8.68 5.97
C PHE A 276 29.24 -8.03 7.16
N VAL A 277 30.54 -8.27 7.36
CA VAL A 277 31.30 -7.61 8.43
C VAL A 277 31.35 -6.09 8.27
N ARG A 278 31.45 -5.58 7.03
CA ARG A 278 31.44 -4.13 6.78
C ARG A 278 30.11 -3.46 7.16
N LEU A 279 29.01 -4.23 7.19
CA LEU A 279 27.67 -3.77 7.56
C LEU A 279 27.37 -3.77 9.08
N LEU A 280 28.24 -4.36 9.91
CA LEU A 280 28.08 -4.31 11.38
C LEU A 280 28.17 -2.86 11.87
N SER A 281 27.30 -2.41 12.78
CA SER A 281 27.38 -1.06 13.35
C SER A 281 28.40 -0.98 14.49
N MET A 282 28.36 -1.92 15.44
CA MET A 282 29.20 -1.84 16.64
C MET A 282 30.57 -2.51 16.48
N GLU A 283 31.61 -1.82 16.95
CA GLU A 283 32.98 -2.34 17.11
C GLU A 283 33.02 -3.67 17.90
N LYS A 284 32.19 -3.80 18.95
CA LYS A 284 32.02 -5.03 19.74
C LYS A 284 31.56 -6.22 18.86
N SER A 285 30.72 -5.97 17.87
CA SER A 285 30.20 -6.99 16.97
C SER A 285 31.24 -7.40 15.93
N ILE A 286 32.07 -6.48 15.43
CA ILE A 286 33.23 -6.82 14.57
C ILE A 286 34.21 -7.72 15.34
N LYS A 287 34.52 -7.37 16.60
CA LYS A 287 35.32 -8.22 17.50
C LYS A 287 34.65 -9.59 17.75
N GLY A 288 33.32 -9.64 17.79
CA GLY A 288 32.54 -10.88 17.78
C GLY A 288 32.71 -11.71 16.51
N ALA A 289 32.69 -11.08 15.32
CA ALA A 289 32.91 -11.72 14.03
C ALA A 289 34.33 -12.27 13.88
N ILE A 290 35.35 -11.52 14.29
CA ILE A 290 36.76 -11.96 14.33
C ILE A 290 36.89 -13.23 15.20
N LYS A 291 36.27 -13.23 16.39
CA LYS A 291 36.26 -14.39 17.30
C LYS A 291 35.55 -15.60 16.67
N LEU A 292 34.40 -15.38 16.02
CA LEU A 292 33.64 -16.42 15.32
C LEU A 292 34.49 -17.11 14.25
N VAL A 293 35.08 -16.37 13.31
CA VAL A 293 35.87 -16.98 12.22
C VAL A 293 37.18 -17.59 12.70
N SER A 294 37.74 -17.05 13.80
CA SER A 294 38.87 -17.68 14.51
C SER A 294 38.48 -19.05 15.10
N THR A 295 37.31 -19.16 15.74
CA THR A 295 36.81 -20.46 16.23
C THR A 295 36.46 -21.45 15.12
N LEU A 296 36.07 -20.96 13.94
CA LEU A 296 35.87 -21.77 12.73
C LEU A 296 37.19 -22.11 11.99
N LYS A 297 38.35 -21.69 12.52
CA LYS A 297 39.69 -21.93 11.96
C LYS A 297 39.89 -21.36 10.54
N LEU A 298 39.35 -20.16 10.28
CA LEU A 298 39.51 -19.43 9.02
C LEU A 298 40.49 -18.25 9.18
N PRO A 299 41.83 -18.49 9.26
CA PRO A 299 42.79 -17.46 9.65
C PRO A 299 42.86 -16.29 8.65
N ILE A 300 42.79 -16.57 7.34
CA ILE A 300 42.80 -15.52 6.30
C ILE A 300 41.56 -14.61 6.43
N LEU A 301 40.40 -15.18 6.80
CA LEU A 301 39.19 -14.39 7.02
C LEU A 301 39.27 -13.60 8.34
N ALA A 302 39.91 -14.16 9.38
CA ALA A 302 40.18 -13.45 10.61
C ALA A 302 41.12 -12.25 10.38
N GLU A 303 42.19 -12.41 9.60
CA GLU A 303 43.10 -11.34 9.17
C GLU A 303 42.31 -10.22 8.47
N ARG A 304 41.52 -10.56 7.43
CA ARG A 304 40.63 -9.59 6.74
C ARG A 304 39.63 -8.87 7.65
N PHE A 305 39.16 -9.51 8.72
CA PHE A 305 38.24 -8.87 9.65
C PHE A 305 38.97 -7.95 10.64
N ASN A 306 40.26 -8.18 10.91
CA ASN A 306 41.11 -7.22 11.63
C ASN A 306 41.47 -6.03 10.72
N ASP A 307 41.79 -6.24 9.43
CA ASP A 307 42.00 -5.16 8.45
C ASP A 307 40.83 -4.14 8.50
N ILE A 308 39.58 -4.65 8.50
CA ILE A 308 38.35 -3.84 8.51
C ILE A 308 38.14 -3.13 9.86
N LEU A 309 38.55 -3.75 10.97
CA LEU A 309 38.46 -3.16 12.29
C LEU A 309 39.46 -2.01 12.45
N GLU A 310 40.70 -2.19 11.99
CA GLU A 310 41.75 -1.17 11.98
C GLU A 310 41.37 -0.01 11.02
N GLU A 311 40.91 -0.33 9.81
CA GLU A 311 40.33 0.64 8.86
C GLU A 311 39.25 1.50 9.52
N ARG A 312 38.33 0.91 10.30
CA ARG A 312 37.28 1.68 10.98
C ARG A 312 37.81 2.52 12.14
N VAL A 313 38.67 1.96 12.99
CA VAL A 313 39.23 2.67 14.16
C VAL A 313 40.12 3.85 13.75
N LEU A 314 40.82 3.75 12.62
CA LEU A 314 41.63 4.84 12.05
C LEU A 314 40.77 5.94 11.40
N ASN A 315 39.58 5.61 10.90
CA ASN A 315 38.71 6.53 10.17
C ASN A 315 37.69 7.29 11.04
N GLU A 316 37.51 6.95 12.32
CA GLU A 316 36.63 7.65 13.27
C GLU A 316 37.12 9.09 13.57
N PRO A 317 36.44 10.16 13.09
CA PRO A 317 36.76 11.53 13.46
C PRO A 317 36.07 11.89 14.79
N LYS A 318 36.53 12.95 15.46
CA LYS A 318 35.90 13.43 16.70
C LYS A 318 34.53 14.07 16.45
N GLY A 319 33.49 13.25 16.41
CA GLY A 319 32.09 13.67 16.35
C GLY A 319 31.26 12.82 15.39
N ARG A 320 30.24 12.13 15.90
CA ARG A 320 29.34 11.31 15.08
C ARG A 320 28.49 12.17 14.15
N ILE A 321 28.42 11.75 12.90
CA ILE A 321 27.24 11.93 12.03
C ILE A 321 26.77 10.50 11.69
N PRO A 322 25.47 10.16 11.76
CA PRO A 322 24.99 8.84 11.36
C PRO A 322 25.21 8.61 9.86
N THR A 323 26.15 7.73 9.50
CA THR A 323 26.45 7.42 8.09
C THR A 323 25.33 6.56 7.49
N LEU A 324 24.35 7.22 6.88
CA LEU A 324 23.32 6.55 6.08
C LEU A 324 23.98 5.78 4.93
N CYS A 325 23.85 4.45 4.92
CA CYS A 325 24.45 3.56 3.92
C CYS A 325 23.80 3.70 2.53
N THR A 326 24.09 4.83 1.87
CA THR A 326 23.63 5.16 0.52
C THR A 326 24.79 4.94 -0.45
N VAL A 327 24.62 4.07 -1.44
CA VAL A 327 25.60 3.93 -2.52
C VAL A 327 25.65 5.26 -3.30
N PRO A 328 26.82 5.91 -3.45
CA PRO A 328 26.88 7.25 -4.02
C PRO A 328 26.54 7.23 -5.53
N PRO A 329 25.57 8.03 -6.00
CA PRO A 329 25.30 8.17 -7.43
C PRO A 329 26.45 8.93 -8.09
N ASN A 330 27.27 8.22 -8.88
CA ASN A 330 28.46 8.78 -9.54
C ASN A 330 28.09 9.66 -10.76
N GLY A 331 27.44 10.81 -10.49
CA GLY A 331 26.98 11.77 -11.48
C GLY A 331 27.67 13.13 -11.32
N LYS A 332 28.71 13.39 -12.14
CA LYS A 332 29.42 14.69 -12.13
C LYS A 332 28.58 15.78 -12.79
N ASN A 333 27.90 16.61 -11.99
CA ASN A 333 27.41 17.90 -12.45
C ASN A 333 28.51 18.97 -12.37
N LEU A 334 28.62 19.79 -13.41
CA LEU A 334 29.36 21.06 -13.36
C LEU A 334 28.35 22.21 -13.24
N GLY A 335 28.68 23.24 -12.46
CA GLY A 335 27.78 24.36 -12.17
C GLY A 335 27.59 25.35 -13.34
N GLY A 336 26.83 26.43 -13.15
CA GLY A 336 26.19 26.84 -11.90
C GLY A 336 25.35 28.13 -12.07
N LEU A 337 24.86 28.67 -10.95
CA LEU A 337 23.99 29.84 -10.91
C LEU A 337 24.79 31.14 -10.69
N LEU A 338 24.43 32.23 -11.37
CA LEU A 338 24.33 33.60 -10.80
C LEU A 338 23.77 34.61 -11.84
N SER A 339 23.40 35.81 -11.38
CA SER A 339 22.68 36.82 -12.18
C SER A 339 23.24 38.23 -12.00
N SER A 340 23.41 38.97 -13.10
CA SER A 340 23.29 40.45 -13.18
C SER A 340 23.39 40.92 -14.66
N LYS A 341 23.41 42.23 -14.93
CA LYS A 341 23.06 42.85 -16.23
C LYS A 341 24.19 43.68 -16.88
N VAL A 342 24.00 44.02 -18.17
CA VAL A 342 24.62 45.14 -18.94
C VAL A 342 26.08 44.91 -19.44
N PRO A 343 26.53 45.41 -20.63
CA PRO A 343 25.84 45.75 -21.89
C PRO A 343 26.38 44.97 -23.12
N VAL A 344 25.87 45.30 -24.32
CA VAL A 344 26.40 44.87 -25.63
C VAL A 344 27.75 45.51 -25.95
N LYS A 345 28.70 44.73 -26.49
CA LYS A 345 29.68 45.18 -27.50
C LYS A 345 30.23 44.01 -28.32
N GLU A 346 30.51 44.26 -29.59
CA GLU A 346 31.08 43.29 -30.52
C GLU A 346 32.59 43.11 -30.29
N THR A 347 33.15 41.91 -30.50
CA THR A 347 34.45 41.70 -31.17
C THR A 347 34.50 40.31 -31.80
N LYS A 348 35.25 40.22 -32.90
CA LYS A 348 35.30 39.13 -33.89
C LYS A 348 35.92 37.82 -33.38
N LYS A 349 35.58 36.71 -34.07
CA LYS A 349 36.33 35.43 -34.10
C LYS A 349 37.86 35.65 -34.14
N ALA A 350 38.62 34.81 -33.46
CA ALA A 350 39.20 33.61 -34.09
C ALA A 350 40.06 32.76 -33.12
N LEU A 351 39.80 31.46 -33.07
CA LEU A 351 40.85 30.43 -33.09
C LEU A 351 40.23 29.09 -33.52
N SER A 352 40.82 28.42 -34.51
CA SER A 352 40.54 27.02 -34.83
C SER A 352 41.75 26.45 -35.55
N SER A 353 42.25 25.32 -35.07
CA SER A 353 43.31 24.54 -35.73
C SER A 353 42.87 24.01 -37.09
N SER A 354 43.85 23.72 -37.94
CA SER A 354 43.70 22.84 -39.10
C SER A 354 44.74 21.72 -38.99
N ASN A 355 44.34 20.50 -39.36
CA ASN A 355 45.21 19.33 -39.37
C ASN A 355 46.07 19.27 -40.63
N GLN A 356 46.82 18.18 -40.74
CA GLN A 356 47.73 17.82 -41.83
C GLN A 356 47.08 17.80 -43.23
N ASP A 357 47.96 17.86 -44.21
CA ASP A 357 47.84 17.49 -45.63
C ASP A 357 47.04 16.19 -45.90
N THR A 358 46.56 15.91 -47.12
CA THR A 358 47.00 16.40 -48.45
C THR A 358 45.85 16.49 -49.48
N THR A 359 46.04 17.32 -50.52
CA THR A 359 45.62 17.23 -51.95
C THR A 359 44.63 16.11 -52.39
N GLU A 360 43.64 16.29 -53.28
CA GLU A 360 43.64 16.99 -54.60
C GLU A 360 42.28 17.67 -54.96
N GLU A 361 41.95 17.83 -56.26
CA GLU A 361 41.12 18.93 -56.81
C GLU A 361 39.65 18.63 -57.19
N ASN A 362 38.93 19.76 -57.43
CA ASN A 362 37.99 20.03 -58.54
C ASN A 362 36.44 19.91 -58.41
N VAL A 363 35.81 21.09 -58.64
CA VAL A 363 34.54 21.37 -59.35
C VAL A 363 33.19 20.86 -58.80
N LYS A 364 32.62 21.70 -57.93
CA LYS A 364 31.25 22.29 -57.97
C LYS A 364 30.05 21.51 -58.56
N ASN A 365 29.05 21.37 -57.67
CA ASN A 365 27.61 21.65 -57.88
C ASN A 365 26.76 20.81 -58.86
N LYS A 366 25.80 20.06 -58.29
CA LYS A 366 24.35 20.21 -58.57
C LYS A 366 23.48 19.39 -57.61
N ARG A 367 22.46 20.01 -56.99
CA ARG A 367 21.24 19.35 -56.49
C ARG A 367 20.03 20.30 -56.51
N GLY A 368 19.06 20.00 -57.39
CA GLY A 368 17.64 20.01 -57.02
C GLY A 368 17.31 18.71 -56.25
N THR A 369 16.18 18.52 -55.56
CA THR A 369 14.77 18.72 -55.96
C THR A 369 14.38 17.93 -57.23
N GLU A 370 13.33 17.10 -57.27
CA GLU A 370 12.37 16.71 -56.22
C GLU A 370 11.52 15.45 -56.61
N ALA A 371 10.63 15.02 -55.70
CA ALA A 371 9.35 14.33 -55.94
C ALA A 371 9.25 12.92 -56.61
N CYS A 372 8.95 11.92 -55.76
CA CYS A 372 7.80 11.00 -55.81
C CYS A 372 7.14 10.55 -57.15
N ARG A 373 6.96 9.21 -57.33
CA ARG A 373 5.64 8.51 -57.25
C ARG A 373 5.71 6.97 -57.40
N ASN A 374 4.60 6.28 -57.09
CA ASN A 374 4.49 4.83 -56.90
C ASN A 374 4.02 4.04 -58.14
N PHE A 375 4.53 2.81 -58.32
CA PHE A 375 3.92 1.61 -58.94
C PHE A 375 4.72 0.37 -58.44
N GLY A 376 4.23 -0.89 -58.40
CA GLY A 376 2.88 -1.42 -58.60
C GLY A 376 2.86 -2.86 -59.17
N LYS A 377 2.63 -3.89 -58.33
CA LYS A 377 2.64 -5.37 -58.63
C LYS A 377 4.03 -5.97 -58.95
N GLY A 378 4.29 -7.29 -58.82
CA GLY A 378 3.54 -8.36 -58.12
C GLY A 378 3.54 -9.75 -58.81
N THR A 379 4.38 -10.69 -58.35
CA THR A 379 4.45 -12.14 -58.69
C THR A 379 5.39 -12.86 -57.67
N LYS A 380 5.58 -14.19 -57.61
CA LYS A 380 4.74 -15.43 -57.46
C LYS A 380 5.76 -16.62 -57.49
N LEU A 381 5.37 -17.84 -57.05
CA LEU A 381 6.11 -19.14 -57.11
C LEU A 381 7.26 -19.35 -56.09
N GLU A 382 7.61 -20.58 -55.67
CA GLU A 382 6.76 -21.76 -55.34
C GLU A 382 7.51 -22.81 -54.47
N VAL A 383 6.73 -23.79 -54.00
CA VAL A 383 6.90 -24.82 -52.96
C VAL A 383 7.83 -26.00 -53.31
N VAL A 384 8.44 -26.62 -52.27
CA VAL A 384 8.63 -28.08 -52.05
C VAL A 384 8.50 -28.27 -50.52
N ASP A 385 7.57 -29.05 -49.91
CA ASP A 385 7.35 -30.52 -49.86
C ASP A 385 8.55 -31.34 -49.30
N GLU A 386 8.45 -32.55 -48.72
CA GLU A 386 7.37 -33.55 -48.49
C GLU A 386 7.60 -34.18 -47.06
N VAL A 387 6.71 -34.65 -46.13
CA VAL A 387 5.23 -34.63 -45.78
C VAL A 387 5.01 -35.68 -44.62
N LYS A 388 3.87 -36.27 -44.15
CA LYS A 388 2.38 -36.10 -44.18
C LYS A 388 1.98 -35.68 -42.73
N SER A 389 1.13 -36.25 -41.85
CA SER A 389 0.00 -37.23 -41.79
C SER A 389 -0.52 -37.17 -40.33
N GLN A 390 -1.80 -37.26 -39.92
CA GLN A 390 -3.15 -37.29 -40.53
C GLN A 390 -4.14 -36.70 -39.47
N LEU A 391 -5.21 -35.95 -39.77
CA LEU A 391 -6.52 -36.31 -40.38
C LEU A 391 -7.32 -37.38 -39.58
N GLN A 392 -8.59 -37.19 -39.22
CA GLN A 392 -9.49 -36.02 -39.35
C GLN A 392 -10.68 -36.11 -38.37
N ALA A 393 -11.51 -35.07 -38.26
CA ALA A 393 -12.70 -35.02 -37.39
C ALA A 393 -14.02 -35.25 -38.16
N ARG A 394 -15.08 -35.78 -37.50
CA ARG A 394 -16.45 -35.19 -37.51
C ARG A 394 -17.53 -35.89 -36.66
N SER A 395 -18.41 -35.04 -36.10
CA SER A 395 -19.85 -35.17 -35.77
C SER A 395 -20.59 -36.52 -35.66
N SER A 396 -21.46 -36.60 -34.64
CA SER A 396 -22.45 -37.65 -34.32
C SER A 396 -23.59 -37.85 -35.34
N PRO A 397 -24.26 -39.01 -35.30
CA PRO A 397 -25.73 -39.05 -35.33
C PRO A 397 -26.35 -40.00 -34.25
N ASN A 398 -27.68 -40.17 -34.27
CA ASN A 398 -28.53 -40.81 -33.24
C ASN A 398 -29.15 -42.16 -33.68
N THR A 399 -29.78 -42.87 -32.72
CA THR A 399 -30.87 -43.89 -32.86
C THR A 399 -30.56 -45.26 -33.52
N SER A 400 -31.22 -46.39 -33.20
CA SER A 400 -32.27 -46.72 -32.19
C SER A 400 -32.46 -48.25 -31.94
N ASN A 401 -33.16 -48.58 -30.83
CA ASN A 401 -33.90 -49.84 -30.54
C ASN A 401 -33.08 -51.13 -30.26
N THR A 402 -33.49 -52.09 -29.41
CA THR A 402 -34.80 -52.46 -28.76
C THR A 402 -34.51 -53.27 -27.45
N LYS A 403 -35.38 -53.87 -26.58
CA LYS A 403 -36.85 -54.13 -26.43
C LYS A 403 -37.18 -54.60 -24.97
N GLN A 404 -38.38 -54.31 -24.44
CA GLN A 404 -39.17 -55.11 -23.42
C GLN A 404 -38.56 -55.40 -22.00
N ASP A 405 -39.29 -55.60 -20.88
CA ASP A 405 -40.74 -55.63 -20.53
C ASP A 405 -40.99 -55.45 -18.97
N VAL A 406 -42.25 -55.53 -18.50
CA VAL A 406 -42.76 -55.76 -17.09
C VAL A 406 -43.02 -54.53 -16.16
N THR A 407 -43.84 -54.73 -15.12
CA THR A 407 -44.77 -53.78 -14.46
C THR A 407 -44.61 -53.53 -12.95
N GLU A 408 -45.25 -52.43 -12.48
CA GLU A 408 -45.83 -52.07 -11.14
C GLU A 408 -45.68 -53.02 -9.91
N PRO A 409 -45.53 -52.47 -8.68
CA PRO A 409 -46.68 -52.49 -7.74
C PRO A 409 -46.88 -51.22 -6.86
N LYS A 410 -47.82 -51.30 -5.90
CA LYS A 410 -48.60 -50.18 -5.30
C LYS A 410 -48.27 -49.83 -3.83
N ALA A 411 -48.96 -48.78 -3.34
CA ALA A 411 -49.29 -48.45 -1.92
C ALA A 411 -48.25 -47.59 -1.14
N LYS A 412 -48.61 -46.77 -0.13
CA LYS A 412 -49.90 -46.55 0.58
C LYS A 412 -49.95 -45.14 1.21
N ARG A 413 -51.14 -44.53 1.36
CA ARG A 413 -51.41 -43.40 2.31
C ARG A 413 -52.15 -43.92 3.55
N PRO A 414 -52.16 -43.14 4.65
CA PRO A 414 -53.35 -43.01 5.51
C PRO A 414 -54.00 -41.62 5.40
N ARG A 415 -55.30 -41.55 5.76
CA ARG A 415 -56.08 -40.34 6.09
C ARG A 415 -56.12 -40.21 7.64
N GLY A 416 -56.58 -39.15 8.30
CA GLY A 416 -57.12 -37.84 7.89
C GLY A 416 -57.90 -37.19 9.05
N LYS A 417 -58.43 -35.98 8.81
CA LYS A 417 -59.68 -35.32 9.28
C LYS A 417 -59.50 -33.78 9.10
N GLU A 418 -60.41 -32.98 8.51
CA GLU A 418 -61.84 -32.72 8.80
C GLU A 418 -61.99 -32.01 10.17
N ASP A 419 -62.47 -30.77 10.31
CA ASP A 419 -63.10 -29.76 9.41
C ASP A 419 -62.69 -28.32 9.85
N ASN A 420 -63.07 -27.16 9.26
CA ASN A 420 -64.09 -26.77 8.24
C ASN A 420 -63.45 -25.77 7.22
N GLY A 421 -63.99 -24.71 6.58
CA GLY A 421 -65.21 -23.87 6.71
C GLY A 421 -64.95 -22.54 7.45
N ASN A 422 -65.32 -21.33 6.98
CA ASN A 422 -66.04 -20.88 5.76
C ASN A 422 -65.45 -19.56 5.20
N LEU A 423 -65.80 -19.21 3.96
CA LEU A 423 -65.63 -17.85 3.39
C LEU A 423 -66.85 -16.96 3.72
N LEU A 424 -66.70 -15.63 3.68
CA LEU A 424 -67.37 -14.76 2.67
C LEU A 424 -67.06 -13.25 2.83
N ASP A 425 -67.51 -12.47 1.85
CA ASP A 425 -67.17 -11.07 1.56
C ASP A 425 -67.65 -10.00 2.58
N GLY A 426 -66.82 -8.96 2.72
CA GLY A 426 -67.12 -7.60 2.22
C GLY A 426 -68.32 -6.80 2.77
N ALA A 427 -68.01 -5.60 3.30
CA ALA A 427 -68.92 -4.45 3.30
C ALA A 427 -68.13 -3.13 3.30
N ILE A 428 -68.74 -2.07 2.74
CA ILE A 428 -68.19 -0.70 2.66
C ILE A 428 -68.81 0.15 3.79
N SER A 429 -68.04 1.07 4.37
CA SER A 429 -68.59 2.23 5.10
C SER A 429 -67.68 3.45 4.94
N SER A 430 -68.27 4.64 4.86
CA SER A 430 -67.62 5.88 4.41
C SER A 430 -67.86 7.05 5.36
N CYS A 431 -66.81 7.82 5.67
CA CYS A 431 -66.92 9.18 6.20
C CYS A 431 -65.75 10.06 5.72
N ASN A 432 -66.07 11.24 5.20
CA ASN A 432 -65.15 12.35 4.92
C ASN A 432 -65.33 13.44 6.01
N PRO A 433 -64.67 14.60 5.92
CA PRO A 433 -63.22 14.81 5.99
C PRO A 433 -62.84 15.77 7.14
N SER A 434 -61.54 15.93 7.45
CA SER A 434 -61.05 17.04 8.29
C SER A 434 -59.59 17.39 7.96
N GLU A 435 -59.21 18.65 8.12
CA GLU A 435 -57.89 19.20 7.79
C GLU A 435 -56.83 18.89 8.86
N GLY A 436 -55.55 18.90 8.50
CA GLY A 436 -54.46 18.66 9.46
C GLY A 436 -53.11 18.37 8.82
N ASP A 437 -52.51 19.37 8.17
CA ASP A 437 -51.22 19.24 7.50
C ASP A 437 -50.09 18.78 8.45
N LYS A 438 -49.44 17.66 8.11
CA LYS A 438 -48.27 17.12 8.81
C LYS A 438 -47.30 16.45 7.84
N GLN A 439 -46.09 17.02 7.78
CA GLN A 439 -44.98 16.52 6.98
C GLN A 439 -44.65 15.05 7.27
N LYS A 440 -44.41 14.26 6.20
CA LYS A 440 -43.86 12.90 6.32
C LYS A 440 -42.44 12.95 6.91
N GLN A 441 -42.30 12.65 8.20
CA GLN A 441 -40.99 12.32 8.76
C GLN A 441 -40.50 11.01 8.12
N SER A 442 -39.37 11.08 7.41
CA SER A 442 -38.69 9.89 6.89
C SER A 442 -38.21 9.03 8.06
N GLN A 443 -38.71 7.80 8.16
CA GLN A 443 -38.29 6.89 9.24
C GLN A 443 -36.82 6.54 9.07
N ARG A 444 -36.08 6.72 10.15
CA ARG A 444 -34.63 6.58 10.18
C ARG A 444 -34.25 5.18 10.67
N PRO A 445 -33.36 4.44 9.97
CA PRO A 445 -33.01 3.07 10.35
C PRO A 445 -32.34 3.03 11.74
N SER A 446 -32.82 2.11 12.58
CA SER A 446 -32.33 1.88 13.94
C SER A 446 -30.95 1.22 13.93
N ASN A 447 -30.13 1.53 14.94
CA ASN A 447 -28.77 1.01 15.06
C ASN A 447 -28.77 -0.39 15.70
N PRO A 448 -28.34 -1.47 15.01
CA PRO A 448 -28.30 -2.82 15.58
C PRO A 448 -27.26 -3.00 16.70
N PHE A 449 -26.35 -2.04 16.90
CA PHE A 449 -25.33 -2.07 17.95
C PHE A 449 -25.68 -1.21 19.18
N ALA A 450 -26.85 -0.57 19.22
CA ALA A 450 -27.28 0.24 20.36
C ALA A 450 -27.74 -0.65 21.53
N LYS A 451 -26.89 -0.81 22.55
CA LYS A 451 -27.29 -1.44 23.83
C LYS A 451 -28.31 -0.56 24.54
N SER A 452 -29.42 -1.15 25.00
CA SER A 452 -30.42 -0.47 25.82
C SER A 452 -29.83 -0.09 27.18
N SER A 453 -29.96 1.19 27.56
CA SER A 453 -29.49 1.69 28.85
C SER A 453 -30.47 1.30 29.97
N ASN A 454 -30.14 0.23 30.70
CA ASN A 454 -30.84 -0.10 31.95
C ASN A 454 -30.66 1.04 32.96
N LYS A 455 -31.77 1.43 33.61
CA LYS A 455 -31.77 2.46 34.66
C LYS A 455 -31.06 1.92 35.92
N VAL A 456 -29.88 2.46 36.21
CA VAL A 456 -29.21 2.33 37.51
C VAL A 456 -28.98 3.74 38.07
N GLY A 457 -28.97 3.87 39.40
CA GLY A 457 -29.10 5.17 40.09
C GLY A 457 -27.99 6.19 39.81
N LYS A 458 -28.35 7.48 39.89
CA LYS A 458 -27.39 8.59 39.86
C LYS A 458 -26.46 8.54 41.08
N PRO A 459 -25.14 8.77 40.93
CA PRO A 459 -24.33 9.24 42.05
C PRO A 459 -24.73 10.69 42.40
N SER A 460 -24.66 11.05 43.69
CA SER A 460 -24.91 12.41 44.18
C SER A 460 -23.71 13.34 43.91
N SER A 461 -23.97 14.64 43.78
CA SER A 461 -22.92 15.63 43.49
C SER A 461 -22.18 16.06 44.76
N ILE A 462 -20.86 16.21 44.66
CA ILE A 462 -20.00 16.76 45.73
C ILE A 462 -20.45 18.17 46.17
N LEU A 463 -21.12 18.92 45.29
CA LEU A 463 -21.65 20.26 45.57
C LEU A 463 -22.79 20.27 46.62
N ASP A 464 -23.53 19.17 46.78
CA ASP A 464 -24.62 19.10 47.77
C ASP A 464 -24.08 18.96 49.20
N SER A 465 -22.93 18.29 49.38
CA SER A 465 -22.25 18.16 50.68
C SER A 465 -21.80 19.51 51.24
N ILE A 466 -21.34 20.43 50.38
CA ILE A 466 -20.81 21.74 50.80
C ILE A 466 -21.93 22.66 51.32
N LYS A 467 -23.17 22.52 50.82
CA LYS A 467 -24.31 23.29 51.34
C LYS A 467 -24.73 22.88 52.76
N LYS A 468 -24.50 21.63 53.17
CA LYS A 468 -24.91 21.13 54.49
C LYS A 468 -24.00 21.56 55.65
N MET A 469 -22.80 22.07 55.36
CA MET A 469 -21.82 22.53 56.37
C MET A 469 -21.96 24.02 56.75
N LYS A 470 -22.99 24.73 56.27
CA LYS A 470 -23.24 26.15 56.61
C LYS A 470 -24.55 26.40 57.38
N SER A 471 -25.19 25.35 57.91
CA SER A 471 -26.43 25.43 58.68
C SER A 471 -26.31 24.98 60.14
N GLU A 472 -25.08 24.78 60.65
CA GLU A 472 -24.81 24.45 62.05
C GLU A 472 -23.74 25.39 62.63
N LYS A 473 -24.15 26.62 62.95
CA LYS A 473 -23.51 27.50 63.94
C LYS A 473 -24.43 28.66 64.32
#